data_AF-A0A2W4SJS1-F1
#
_entry.id   AF-A0A2W4SJS1-F1
#
_cell.length_a   1.000
_cell.length_b   1.000
_cell.length_c   1.000
_cell.angle_alpha   90.00
_cell.angle_beta   90.00
_cell.angle_gamma   90.00
#
_symmetry.space_group_name_H-M   'P 1'
#
loop_
_entity.id
_entity.type
_entity.pdbx_description
1 polymer ?
#
loop_
_entity_poly.entity_id
_entity_poly.type
_entity_poly.pdbx_seq_one_letter_code
_entity_poly.pdbx_strand_id
1 'polypeptide(L)'
;MEIISEAVLGRAEHTLTWTHALPAEGAVQVLGVRLGPAACTLRTEGEDPQAEVAVDVDLWLLGPDGTRVARTRCETVQPVPVTVQGNLLNDPTYELQIVGDPRATDARVEGGAIHLDLAVTIEVEARALSRYWVRAEDHVPPR
;
A
#
# COMPACT_ATOMS: atom_id res chain seq x y z
N MET A 1 2.44 -30.10 25.48
CA MET A 1 1.16 -29.35 25.64
C MET A 1 0.86 -28.68 24.31
N GLU A 2 -0.38 -28.72 23.84
CA GLU A 2 -0.81 -28.05 22.60
C GLU A 2 -1.45 -26.70 22.96
N ILE A 3 -1.08 -25.64 22.23
CA ILE A 3 -1.72 -24.33 22.34
C ILE A 3 -2.25 -23.95 20.96
N ILE A 4 -3.52 -23.53 20.92
CA ILE A 4 -4.14 -22.92 19.75
C ILE A 4 -4.39 -21.45 20.10
N SER A 5 -3.87 -20.54 19.27
CA SER A 5 -4.06 -19.10 19.45
C SER A 5 -4.18 -18.42 18.11
N GLU A 6 -4.92 -17.31 18.09
CA GLU A 6 -4.76 -16.31 17.05
C GLU A 6 -3.39 -15.65 17.23
N ALA A 7 -2.66 -15.49 16.14
CA ALA A 7 -1.36 -14.87 16.14
C ALA A 7 -1.12 -14.11 14.84
N VAL A 8 -0.15 -13.20 14.90
CA VAL A 8 0.45 -12.62 13.70
C VAL A 8 1.43 -13.64 13.13
N LEU A 9 1.22 -14.01 11.88
CA LEU A 9 1.93 -15.10 11.22
C LEU A 9 2.79 -14.62 10.05
N GLY A 10 2.64 -13.35 9.68
CA GLY A 10 3.47 -12.69 8.69
C GLY A 10 3.29 -11.18 8.73
N ARG A 11 4.35 -10.46 8.39
CA ARG A 11 4.34 -9.02 8.15
C ARG A 11 5.17 -8.72 6.92
N ALA A 12 4.73 -7.76 6.12
CA ALA A 12 5.51 -7.24 5.02
C ALA A 12 5.30 -5.73 4.89
N GLU A 13 6.34 -5.03 4.45
CA GLU A 13 6.25 -3.63 4.03
C GLU A 13 6.46 -3.60 2.51
N HIS A 14 5.58 -2.89 1.81
CA HIS A 14 5.62 -2.75 0.35
C HIS A 14 5.58 -1.28 -0.02
N THR A 15 6.44 -0.87 -0.96
CA THR A 15 6.31 0.43 -1.62
C THR A 15 5.65 0.23 -2.97
N LEU A 16 4.41 0.68 -3.09
CA LEU A 16 3.64 0.65 -4.32
C LEU A 16 4.00 1.87 -5.14
N THR A 17 4.40 1.65 -6.39
CA THR A 17 4.69 2.73 -7.34
C THR A 17 3.81 2.59 -8.57
N TRP A 18 3.28 3.70 -9.07
CA TRP A 18 2.48 3.69 -10.30
C TRP A 18 2.51 5.04 -11.00
N THR A 19 2.23 5.02 -12.30
CA THR A 19 2.00 6.22 -13.11
C THR A 19 0.50 6.41 -13.28
N HIS A 20 0.01 7.59 -12.96
CA HIS A 20 -1.34 8.04 -13.28
C HIS A 20 -1.28 9.01 -14.46
N ALA A 21 -1.98 8.70 -15.54
CA ALA A 21 -2.07 9.54 -16.72
C ALA A 21 -3.44 10.21 -16.80
N LEU A 22 -3.45 11.52 -17.00
CA LEU A 22 -4.67 12.31 -17.22
C LEU A 22 -4.50 13.23 -18.43
N PRO A 23 -5.58 13.63 -19.12
CA PRO A 23 -5.49 14.56 -20.24
C PRO A 23 -4.83 15.88 -19.82
N ALA A 24 -3.93 16.41 -20.65
CA ALA A 24 -3.25 17.68 -20.31
C ALA A 24 -4.18 18.90 -20.38
N GLU A 25 -5.25 18.84 -21.18
CA GLU A 25 -6.25 19.92 -21.33
C GLU A 25 -5.59 21.30 -21.51
N GLY A 26 -4.68 21.41 -22.47
CA GLY A 26 -3.94 22.64 -22.75
C GLY A 26 -2.82 22.97 -21.77
N ALA A 27 -2.57 22.15 -20.74
CA ALA A 27 -1.36 22.27 -19.93
C ALA A 27 -0.12 21.96 -20.77
N VAL A 28 0.89 22.80 -20.64
CA VAL A 28 2.20 22.69 -21.28
C VAL A 28 3.24 22.17 -20.29
N GLN A 29 3.07 22.47 -19.00
CA GLN A 29 4.01 22.08 -17.94
C GLN A 29 3.29 21.89 -16.59
N VAL A 30 3.81 20.96 -15.78
CA VAL A 30 3.49 20.86 -14.34
C VAL A 30 4.48 21.70 -13.56
N LEU A 31 3.97 22.66 -12.78
CA LEU A 31 4.76 23.58 -11.95
C LEU A 31 4.94 23.08 -10.51
N GLY A 32 4.03 22.24 -10.05
CA GLY A 32 4.05 21.70 -8.70
C GLY A 32 2.97 20.65 -8.48
N VAL A 33 3.21 19.80 -7.49
CA VAL A 33 2.32 18.73 -7.07
C VAL A 33 2.14 18.83 -5.56
N ARG A 34 0.89 18.82 -5.10
CA ARG A 34 0.55 18.65 -3.68
C ARG A 34 -0.27 17.40 -3.53
N LEU A 35 0.21 16.51 -2.68
CA LEU A 35 -0.49 15.30 -2.32
C LEU A 35 -1.39 15.60 -1.12
N GLY A 36 -2.64 15.16 -1.24
CA GLY A 36 -3.61 15.14 -0.17
C GLY A 36 -3.56 13.81 0.59
N PRO A 37 -4.61 13.52 1.37
CA PRO A 37 -4.74 12.26 2.08
C PRO A 37 -4.70 11.07 1.12
N ALA A 38 -4.09 9.99 1.59
CA ALA A 38 -4.13 8.69 0.95
C ALA A 38 -5.08 7.76 1.71
N ALA A 39 -5.78 6.89 0.98
CA ALA A 39 -6.61 5.84 1.52
C ALA A 39 -6.14 4.49 0.96
N CYS A 40 -6.20 3.44 1.78
CA CYS A 40 -5.94 2.08 1.36
C CYS A 40 -7.08 1.14 1.77
N THR A 41 -7.45 0.23 0.88
CA THR A 41 -8.43 -0.84 1.12
C THR A 41 -7.85 -2.17 0.69
N LEU A 42 -8.16 -3.22 1.45
CA LEU A 42 -7.78 -4.58 1.10
C LEU A 42 -8.80 -5.14 0.11
N ARG A 43 -8.31 -5.72 -0.99
CA ARG A 43 -9.09 -6.59 -1.87
C ARG A 43 -8.55 -8.00 -1.76
N THR A 44 -9.43 -8.95 -1.47
CA THR A 44 -9.10 -10.38 -1.34
C THR A 44 -9.45 -11.18 -2.60
N GLU A 45 -9.44 -10.52 -3.76
CA GLU A 45 -9.68 -11.17 -5.06
C GLU A 45 -8.35 -11.67 -5.62
N GLY A 46 -8.21 -12.99 -5.81
CA GLY A 46 -6.99 -13.62 -6.34
C GLY A 46 -6.27 -14.50 -5.32
N GLU A 47 -5.03 -14.89 -5.62
CA GLU A 47 -4.21 -15.76 -4.77
C GLU A 47 -3.49 -15.00 -3.65
N ASP A 48 -3.18 -13.72 -3.86
CA ASP A 48 -2.51 -12.84 -2.91
C ASP A 48 -3.42 -11.67 -2.48
N PRO A 49 -3.25 -11.12 -1.26
CA PRO A 49 -3.92 -9.88 -0.87
C PRO A 49 -3.52 -8.74 -1.81
N GLN A 50 -4.49 -7.94 -2.22
CA GLN A 50 -4.26 -6.76 -3.05
C GLN A 50 -4.56 -5.50 -2.26
N ALA A 51 -3.69 -4.50 -2.40
CA ALA A 51 -3.91 -3.16 -1.88
C ALA A 51 -4.47 -2.29 -2.98
N GLU A 52 -5.69 -1.79 -2.76
CA GLU A 52 -6.26 -0.70 -3.52
C GLU A 52 -5.89 0.61 -2.81
N VAL A 53 -5.20 1.50 -3.49
CA VAL A 53 -4.72 2.78 -2.93
C VAL A 53 -5.26 3.92 -3.76
N ALA A 54 -5.77 4.94 -3.08
CA ALA A 54 -6.22 6.19 -3.69
C ALA A 54 -5.52 7.39 -3.02
N VAL A 55 -5.05 8.34 -3.83
CA VAL A 55 -4.40 9.57 -3.36
C VAL A 55 -5.04 10.76 -4.06
N ASP A 56 -5.54 11.72 -3.28
CA ASP A 56 -6.00 13.00 -3.83
C ASP A 56 -4.79 13.87 -4.18
N VAL A 57 -4.80 14.52 -5.35
CA VAL A 57 -3.66 15.31 -5.83
C VAL A 57 -4.14 16.65 -6.39
N ASP A 58 -3.50 17.74 -5.96
CA ASP A 58 -3.60 19.04 -6.62
C ASP A 58 -2.35 19.29 -7.49
N LEU A 59 -2.57 19.65 -8.74
CA LEU A 59 -1.55 19.94 -9.74
C LEU A 59 -1.57 21.42 -10.11
N TRP A 60 -0.45 22.11 -9.97
CA TRP A 60 -0.28 23.45 -10.54
C TRP A 60 0.22 23.30 -11.96
N LEU A 61 -0.54 23.84 -12.91
CA LEU A 61 -0.30 23.66 -14.34
C LEU A 61 -0.08 25.02 -14.99
N LEU A 62 0.85 25.08 -15.93
CA LEU A 62 1.02 26.21 -16.86
C LEU A 62 0.34 25.85 -18.18
N GLY A 63 -0.62 26.67 -18.61
CA GLY A 63 -1.25 26.60 -19.93
C GLY A 63 -1.02 27.89 -20.74
N PRO A 64 -1.61 27.98 -21.94
CA PRO A 64 -1.45 29.14 -22.81
C PRO A 64 -2.01 30.44 -22.20
N ASP A 65 -3.08 30.33 -21.41
CA ASP A 65 -3.77 31.49 -20.80
C ASP A 65 -3.27 31.81 -19.38
N GLY A 66 -2.23 31.11 -18.91
CA GLY A 66 -1.62 31.30 -17.59
C GLY A 66 -1.63 30.06 -16.72
N THR A 67 -1.55 30.26 -15.40
CA THR A 67 -1.48 29.17 -14.42
C THR A 67 -2.85 28.79 -13.90
N ARG A 68 -3.07 27.49 -13.67
CA ARG A 68 -4.29 26.95 -13.06
C ARG A 68 -3.96 25.83 -12.09
N VAL A 69 -4.92 25.50 -11.22
CA VAL A 69 -4.85 24.32 -10.35
C VAL A 69 -5.88 23.31 -10.81
N ALA A 70 -5.47 22.06 -11.01
CA ALA A 70 -6.34 20.93 -11.29
C ALA A 70 -6.30 19.96 -10.11
N ARG A 71 -7.46 19.42 -9.72
CA ARG A 71 -7.56 18.37 -8.71
C ARG A 71 -7.90 17.05 -9.37
N THR A 72 -7.19 16.00 -9.01
CA THR A 72 -7.44 14.64 -9.47
C THR A 72 -7.33 13.66 -8.32
N ARG A 73 -7.84 12.45 -8.52
CA ARG A 73 -7.70 11.32 -7.61
C ARG A 73 -6.98 10.20 -8.36
N CYS A 74 -5.83 9.81 -7.83
CA CYS A 74 -4.95 8.81 -8.45
C CYS A 74 -5.11 7.48 -7.74
N GLU A 75 -5.44 6.43 -8.48
CA GLU A 75 -5.77 5.12 -7.92
C GLU A 75 -4.92 4.01 -8.54
N THR A 76 -4.62 2.99 -7.75
CA THR A 76 -3.93 1.77 -8.19
C THR A 76 -4.39 0.57 -7.39
N VAL A 77 -4.29 -0.62 -7.98
CA VAL A 77 -4.49 -1.90 -7.28
C VAL A 77 -3.26 -2.75 -7.55
N GLN A 78 -2.56 -3.17 -6.49
CA GLN A 78 -1.33 -3.95 -6.60
C GLN A 78 -1.30 -5.11 -5.59
N PRO A 79 -0.71 -6.26 -5.97
CA PRO A 79 -0.52 -7.38 -5.03
C PRO A 79 0.48 -6.99 -3.94
N VAL A 80 0.21 -7.42 -2.71
CA VAL A 80 1.05 -7.17 -1.52
C VAL A 80 1.30 -8.46 -0.75
N PRO A 81 2.06 -9.39 -1.34
CA PRO A 81 2.22 -10.73 -0.79
C PRO A 81 2.85 -10.68 0.61
N VAL A 82 2.40 -11.58 1.48
CA VAL A 82 2.93 -11.77 2.83
C VAL A 82 3.27 -13.24 3.01
N THR A 83 4.53 -13.52 3.34
CA THR A 83 4.93 -14.88 3.72
C THR A 83 4.33 -15.23 5.08
N VAL A 84 3.39 -16.17 5.09
CA VAL A 84 2.76 -16.68 6.31
C VAL A 84 3.55 -17.88 6.83
N GLN A 85 3.87 -17.88 8.13
CA GLN A 85 4.61 -18.96 8.80
C GLN A 85 3.75 -19.69 9.83
N GLY A 86 3.96 -21.01 9.96
CA GLY A 86 3.37 -21.83 11.02
C GLY A 86 2.32 -22.83 10.54
N ASN A 87 1.80 -23.61 11.48
CA ASN A 87 0.75 -24.59 11.22
C ASN A 87 -0.61 -23.88 11.31
N LEU A 88 -1.18 -23.54 10.16
CA LEU A 88 -2.45 -22.83 10.07
C LEU A 88 -3.63 -23.78 10.30
N LEU A 89 -4.64 -23.31 11.03
CA LEU A 89 -5.90 -24.02 11.22
C LEU A 89 -7.05 -23.42 10.40
N ASN A 90 -6.84 -22.25 9.81
CA ASN A 90 -7.75 -21.56 8.90
C ASN A 90 -6.96 -20.69 7.92
N ASP A 91 -7.65 -20.14 6.92
CA ASP A 91 -7.08 -19.15 6.02
C ASP A 91 -6.74 -17.87 6.79
N PRO A 92 -5.60 -17.22 6.46
CA PRO A 92 -5.21 -15.97 7.11
C PRO A 92 -6.13 -14.81 6.71
N THR A 93 -6.43 -13.96 7.68
CA THR A 93 -7.00 -12.63 7.48
C THR A 93 -5.87 -11.61 7.36
N TYR A 94 -6.06 -10.56 6.56
CA TYR A 94 -5.07 -9.52 6.33
C TYR A 94 -5.56 -8.16 6.79
N GLU A 95 -4.64 -7.36 7.32
CA GLU A 95 -4.85 -5.94 7.63
C GLU A 95 -3.83 -5.10 6.87
N LEU A 96 -4.26 -3.93 6.38
CA LEU A 96 -3.43 -2.98 5.65
C LEU A 96 -3.38 -1.65 6.39
N GLN A 97 -2.21 -1.02 6.39
CA GLN A 97 -2.06 0.37 6.79
C GLN A 97 -1.06 1.10 5.91
N ILE A 98 -1.32 2.37 5.64
CA ILE A 98 -0.35 3.26 4.99
C ILE A 98 0.70 3.67 6.02
N VAL A 99 1.97 3.63 5.62
CA VAL A 99 3.11 4.06 6.42
C VAL A 99 3.71 5.33 5.82
N GLY A 100 3.67 6.41 6.59
CA GLY A 100 4.15 7.72 6.16
C GLY A 100 3.22 8.38 5.14
N ASP A 101 3.76 9.38 4.44
CA ASP A 101 3.00 10.16 3.46
C ASP A 101 3.18 9.62 2.03
N PRO A 102 2.15 9.73 1.17
CA PRO A 102 2.31 9.51 -0.26
C PRO A 102 3.38 10.45 -0.84
N ARG A 103 4.03 10.02 -1.92
CA ARG A 103 5.09 10.77 -2.60
C ARG A 103 4.81 10.86 -4.09
N ALA A 104 5.15 12.01 -4.68
CA ALA A 104 5.17 12.22 -6.12
C ALA A 104 6.63 12.15 -6.53
N THR A 105 6.98 11.14 -7.32
CA THR A 105 8.36 10.88 -7.72
C THR A 105 8.71 11.57 -9.02
N ASP A 106 7.72 11.81 -9.89
CA ASP A 106 7.86 12.61 -11.11
C ASP A 106 6.50 13.19 -11.55
N ALA A 107 6.54 14.29 -12.30
CA ALA A 107 5.36 14.86 -12.93
C ALA A 107 5.74 15.59 -14.22
N ARG A 108 5.18 15.15 -15.35
CA ARG A 108 5.55 15.67 -16.68
C ARG A 108 4.36 15.75 -17.62
N VAL A 109 4.44 16.66 -18.59
CA VAL A 109 3.50 16.72 -19.72
C VAL A 109 4.17 16.11 -20.94
N GLU A 110 3.61 15.03 -21.46
CA GLU A 110 4.16 14.31 -22.60
C GLU A 110 3.04 13.69 -23.43
N GLY A 111 3.11 13.84 -24.75
CA GLY A 111 2.15 13.21 -25.67
C GLY A 111 0.70 13.67 -25.48
N GLY A 112 0.47 14.90 -24.99
CA GLY A 112 -0.87 15.43 -24.71
C GLY A 112 -1.50 14.93 -23.40
N ALA A 113 -0.75 14.21 -22.57
CA ALA A 113 -1.15 13.78 -21.24
C ALA A 113 -0.21 14.35 -20.17
N ILE A 114 -0.75 14.53 -18.96
CA ILE A 114 0.05 14.70 -17.75
C ILE A 114 0.29 13.30 -17.20
N HIS A 115 1.55 12.95 -16.97
CA HIS A 115 1.98 11.73 -16.30
C HIS A 115 2.45 12.11 -14.90
N LEU A 116 1.85 11.48 -13.89
CA LEU A 116 2.20 11.66 -12.49
C LEU A 116 2.65 10.31 -11.92
N ASP A 117 3.92 10.24 -11.54
CA ASP A 117 4.49 9.05 -10.91
C ASP A 117 4.38 9.19 -9.39
N LEU A 118 3.78 8.18 -8.76
CA LEU A 118 3.44 8.18 -7.34
C LEU A 118 4.06 6.98 -6.63
N ALA A 119 4.33 7.16 -5.34
CA ALA A 119 4.77 6.10 -4.44
C ALA A 119 4.05 6.18 -3.09
N VAL A 120 3.54 5.05 -2.61
CA VAL A 120 2.95 4.90 -1.27
C VAL A 120 3.54 3.67 -0.61
N THR A 121 3.98 3.80 0.64
CA THR A 121 4.44 2.67 1.43
C THR A 121 3.29 2.16 2.29
N ILE A 122 3.09 0.84 2.30
CA ILE A 122 2.08 0.19 3.12
C ILE A 122 2.70 -0.96 3.91
N GLU A 123 2.14 -1.23 5.07
CA GLU A 123 2.38 -2.44 5.84
C GLU A 123 1.18 -3.37 5.74
N VAL A 124 1.46 -4.66 5.64
CA VAL A 124 0.47 -5.74 5.63
C VAL A 124 0.77 -6.70 6.75
N GLU A 125 -0.25 -7.00 7.54
CA GLU A 125 -0.17 -7.99 8.61
C GLU A 125 -1.11 -9.16 8.31
N ALA A 126 -0.59 -10.39 8.38
CA ALA A 126 -1.37 -11.61 8.22
C ALA A 126 -1.60 -12.26 9.59
N ARG A 127 -2.86 -12.58 9.90
CA ARG A 127 -3.30 -13.20 11.15
C ARG A 127 -4.08 -14.46 10.86
N ALA A 128 -3.85 -15.51 11.64
CA ALA A 128 -4.69 -16.70 11.61
C ALA A 128 -4.64 -17.44 12.94
N LEU A 129 -5.52 -18.43 13.11
CA LEU A 129 -5.42 -19.42 14.18
C LEU A 129 -4.27 -20.38 13.83
N SER A 130 -3.32 -20.50 14.76
CA SER A 130 -2.18 -21.38 14.59
C SER A 130 -2.01 -22.33 15.76
N ARG A 131 -1.48 -23.51 15.46
CA ARG A 131 -1.18 -24.58 16.41
C ARG A 131 0.30 -24.57 16.79
N TYR A 132 0.56 -24.47 18.09
CA TYR A 132 1.91 -24.49 18.67
C TYR A 132 2.11 -25.69 19.58
N TRP A 133 3.30 -26.30 19.49
CA TRP A 133 3.74 -27.34 20.40
C TRP A 133 4.73 -26.76 21.40
N VAL A 134 4.35 -26.75 22.68
CA VAL A 134 5.24 -26.31 23.75
C VAL A 134 5.79 -27.54 24.47
N ARG A 135 7.12 -27.63 24.53
CA ARG A 135 7.83 -28.54 25.42
C ARG A 135 8.08 -27.80 26.73
N ALA A 136 7.52 -28.30 27.82
CA ALA A 136 7.90 -27.83 29.15
C ALA A 136 9.30 -28.39 29.45
N GLU A 137 10.27 -27.52 29.70
CA GLU A 137 11.53 -27.92 30.30
C GLU A 137 11.39 -27.77 31.81
N ASP A 138 11.42 -28.89 32.54
CA ASP A 138 11.45 -28.88 33.99
C ASP A 138 12.83 -28.36 34.44
N HIS A 139 12.92 -27.07 34.76
CA HIS A 139 14.05 -26.54 35.53
C HIS A 139 13.94 -27.02 36.98
N VAL A 140 14.51 -28.19 37.25
CA VAL A 140 14.77 -28.64 38.62
C VAL A 140 16.02 -27.91 39.13
N PRO A 141 15.92 -27.04 40.16
CA PRO A 141 17.09 -26.39 40.72
C PRO A 141 18.06 -27.44 41.30
N PRO A 142 19.38 -27.26 41.17
CA PRO A 142 20.35 -28.13 41.84
C PRO A 142 20.18 -28.04 43.36
N ARG A 143 20.17 -29.20 44.02
CA ARG A 143 20.09 -29.34 45.49
C ARG A 143 21.36 -28.89 46.19
#